data_AF-A0A6H2NK44-F1
#
_entry.id   AF-A0A6H2NK44-F1
#
_cell.length_a   1.000
_cell.length_b   1.000
_cell.length_c   1.000
_cell.angle_alpha   90.00
_cell.angle_beta   90.00
_cell.angle_gamma   90.00
#
_symmetry.space_group_name_H-M   'P 1'
#
loop_
_entity.id
_entity.type
_entity.pdbx_description
1 polymer ?
#
loop_
_entity_poly.entity_id
_entity_poly.type
_entity_poly.pdbx_seq_one_letter_code
_entity_poly.pdbx_strand_id
1 'polypeptide(L)'
;MDLFNQCLAQATPPAPPSPTELIQLFRDSHAQLTTSFNLFVGAISTIFALVGIFLGFVGIRTRQELQQTIQEIKLSVAEQVRSEVDRQIAAKVDEEIGHVKNMVGREAAIGRTTVEYVFVDGQPEQHPIEYKLLKARGFQMAPFNYDPNRPWPDSHVFVLDLVTPTLSPERKEALVAEVARKLTEQRRQGILVIYVKGRIEAVYGFPEDFNYILSNMRGTLIGAVVDAAQIAHSLRNQAM
;
A
#
# COMPACT_ATOMS: atom_id res chain seq x y z
N MET A 1 -12.97 64.93 2.22
CA MET A 1 -14.44 64.83 2.25
C MET A 1 -14.91 64.81 0.81
N ASP A 2 -15.71 63.80 0.45
CA ASP A 2 -16.47 63.65 -0.80
C ASP A 2 -15.76 63.28 -2.12
N LEU A 3 -15.23 62.05 -2.19
CA LEU A 3 -15.04 61.32 -3.46
C LEU A 3 -15.32 59.80 -3.34
N PHE A 4 -16.13 59.39 -2.34
CA PHE A 4 -16.42 57.97 -2.07
C PHE A 4 -17.91 57.61 -2.02
N ASN A 5 -18.77 58.43 -2.62
CA ASN A 5 -20.19 58.12 -2.77
C ASN A 5 -20.60 58.24 -4.24
N GLN A 6 -21.18 57.15 -4.76
CA GLN A 6 -21.92 56.99 -6.03
C GLN A 6 -21.24 56.15 -7.12
N CYS A 7 -21.03 54.87 -6.82
CA CYS A 7 -21.21 53.80 -7.81
C CYS A 7 -21.47 52.45 -7.12
N LEU A 8 -22.46 52.40 -6.23
CA LEU A 8 -23.06 51.14 -5.82
C LEU A 8 -24.11 50.76 -6.87
N ALA A 9 -23.66 50.11 -7.94
CA ALA A 9 -24.56 49.40 -8.85
C ALA A 9 -25.18 48.24 -8.05
N GLN A 10 -26.46 48.41 -7.70
CA GLN A 10 -27.27 47.38 -7.07
C GLN A 10 -27.48 46.26 -8.09
N ALA A 11 -26.66 45.20 -8.02
CA ALA A 11 -26.89 43.99 -8.78
C ALA A 11 -28.10 43.28 -8.17
N THR A 12 -29.28 43.47 -8.77
CA THR A 12 -30.47 42.69 -8.45
C THR A 12 -30.14 41.21 -8.66
N PRO A 13 -30.32 40.34 -7.65
CA PRO A 13 -30.12 38.91 -7.87
C PRO A 13 -31.09 38.44 -8.96
N PRO A 14 -30.62 37.69 -9.99
CA PRO A 14 -31.50 37.20 -11.04
C PRO A 14 -32.61 36.35 -10.40
N ALA A 15 -33.84 36.55 -10.87
CA ALA A 15 -34.99 35.77 -10.44
C ALA A 15 -34.67 34.26 -10.60
N PRO A 16 -35.13 33.40 -9.68
CA PRO A 16 -34.86 31.97 -9.78
C PRO A 16 -35.38 31.45 -11.14
N PRO A 17 -34.57 30.66 -11.88
CA PRO A 17 -34.93 30.21 -13.21
C PRO A 17 -36.25 29.45 -13.16
N SER A 18 -37.14 29.81 -14.05
CA SER A 18 -38.43 29.16 -14.21
C SER A 18 -38.24 27.67 -14.50
N PRO A 19 -39.18 26.79 -14.11
CA PRO A 19 -39.08 25.36 -14.38
C PRO A 19 -38.81 25.02 -15.85
N THR A 20 -39.28 25.87 -16.76
CA THR A 20 -39.05 25.75 -18.21
C THR A 20 -37.59 26.00 -18.61
N GLU A 21 -36.91 26.96 -17.97
CA GLU A 21 -35.49 27.26 -18.20
C GLU A 21 -34.59 26.14 -17.69
N LEU A 22 -34.94 25.51 -16.56
CA LEU A 22 -34.23 24.32 -16.06
C LEU A 22 -34.40 23.12 -17.00
N ILE A 23 -35.60 22.90 -17.55
CA ILE A 23 -35.85 21.82 -18.51
C ILE A 23 -35.07 22.05 -19.80
N GLN A 24 -34.98 23.30 -20.27
CA GLN A 24 -34.13 23.65 -21.42
C GLN A 24 -32.66 23.44 -21.11
N LEU A 25 -32.18 23.84 -19.94
CA LEU A 25 -30.80 23.63 -19.51
C LEU A 25 -30.43 22.13 -19.45
N PHE A 26 -31.35 21.28 -18.98
CA PHE A 26 -31.15 19.82 -18.97
C PHE A 26 -31.15 19.22 -20.38
N ARG A 27 -32.01 19.71 -21.27
CA ARG A 27 -32.06 19.25 -22.67
C ARG A 27 -30.82 19.69 -23.45
N ASP A 28 -30.36 20.91 -23.24
CA ASP A 28 -29.16 21.46 -23.87
C ASP A 28 -27.90 20.75 -23.36
N SER A 29 -27.83 20.47 -22.05
CA SER A 29 -26.74 19.67 -21.46
C SER A 29 -26.71 18.23 -22.03
N HIS A 30 -27.86 17.59 -22.23
CA HIS A 30 -27.94 16.27 -22.87
C HIS A 30 -27.55 16.29 -24.36
N ALA A 31 -27.93 17.34 -25.10
CA ALA A 31 -27.53 17.52 -26.50
C ALA A 31 -26.02 17.77 -26.62
N GLN A 32 -25.45 18.55 -25.68
CA GLN A 32 -24.03 18.83 -25.60
C GLN A 32 -23.23 17.57 -25.26
N LEU A 33 -23.72 16.74 -24.32
CA LEU A 33 -23.12 15.45 -23.99
C LEU A 33 -23.11 14.47 -25.18
N THR A 34 -24.22 14.41 -25.92
CA THR A 34 -24.32 13.55 -27.11
C THR A 34 -23.36 14.00 -28.21
N THR A 35 -23.19 15.33 -28.36
CA THR A 35 -22.26 15.92 -29.32
C THR A 35 -20.81 15.64 -28.93
N SER A 36 -20.45 15.79 -27.65
CA SER A 36 -19.12 15.46 -27.13
C SER A 36 -18.81 13.96 -27.23
N PHE A 37 -19.79 13.10 -27.00
CA PHE A 37 -19.62 11.65 -27.15
C PHE A 37 -19.38 11.24 -28.61
N ASN A 38 -20.14 11.81 -29.55
CA ASN A 38 -19.94 11.56 -30.98
C ASN A 38 -18.58 12.07 -31.48
N LEU A 39 -18.11 13.23 -31.00
CA LEU A 39 -16.77 13.73 -31.28
C LEU A 39 -15.68 12.81 -30.71
N PHE A 40 -15.86 12.29 -29.50
CA PHE A 40 -14.91 11.38 -28.86
C PHE A 40 -14.83 10.03 -29.60
N VAL A 41 -15.97 9.44 -29.96
CA VAL A 41 -16.03 8.20 -30.75
C VAL A 41 -15.43 8.40 -32.14
N GLY A 42 -15.70 9.54 -32.78
CA GLY A 42 -15.08 9.92 -34.06
C GLY A 42 -13.56 10.06 -33.98
N ALA A 43 -13.05 10.70 -32.92
CA ALA A 43 -11.62 10.87 -32.67
C ALA A 43 -10.92 9.51 -32.43
N ILE A 44 -11.53 8.63 -31.63
CA ILE A 44 -11.01 7.28 -31.38
C ILE A 44 -10.94 6.46 -32.66
N SER A 45 -12.01 6.46 -33.46
CA SER A 45 -12.05 5.73 -34.74
C SER A 45 -10.95 6.21 -35.70
N THR A 46 -10.71 7.52 -35.75
CA THR A 46 -9.65 8.13 -36.58
C THR A 46 -8.25 7.70 -36.11
N ILE A 47 -8.01 7.67 -34.80
CA ILE A 47 -6.74 7.20 -34.23
C ILE A 47 -6.51 5.73 -34.59
N PHE A 48 -7.52 4.86 -34.45
CA PHE A 48 -7.39 3.46 -34.82
C PHE A 48 -7.16 3.25 -36.32
N ALA A 49 -7.78 4.06 -37.19
CA ALA A 49 -7.54 4.01 -38.62
C ALA A 49 -6.09 4.41 -38.97
N LEU A 50 -5.55 5.47 -38.36
CA LEU A 50 -4.17 5.90 -38.56
C LEU A 50 -3.17 4.87 -38.04
N VAL A 51 -3.42 4.27 -36.87
CA VAL A 51 -2.61 3.17 -36.33
C VAL A 51 -2.69 1.95 -37.25
N GLY A 52 -3.87 1.63 -37.78
CA GLY A 52 -4.07 0.53 -38.73
C GLY A 52 -3.29 0.73 -40.04
N ILE A 53 -3.30 1.94 -40.61
CA ILE A 53 -2.52 2.29 -41.80
C ILE A 53 -1.03 2.22 -41.51
N PHE A 54 -0.57 2.74 -40.36
CA PHE A 54 0.83 2.69 -39.95
C PHE A 54 1.31 1.24 -39.77
N LEU A 55 0.54 0.40 -39.07
CA LEU A 55 0.86 -1.03 -38.91
C LEU A 55 0.81 -1.79 -40.24
N GLY A 56 -0.14 -1.46 -41.11
CA GLY A 56 -0.21 -2.01 -42.47
C GLY A 56 1.02 -1.64 -43.31
N PHE A 57 1.47 -0.38 -43.24
CA PHE A 57 2.65 0.09 -43.95
C PHE A 57 3.94 -0.52 -43.41
N VAL A 58 4.11 -0.60 -42.08
CA VAL A 58 5.23 -1.29 -41.45
C VAL A 58 5.22 -2.78 -41.79
N GLY A 59 4.05 -3.42 -41.82
CA GLY A 59 3.87 -4.84 -42.17
C GLY A 59 4.18 -5.16 -43.64
N ILE A 60 3.87 -4.25 -44.56
CA ILE A 60 4.19 -4.41 -45.98
C ILE A 60 5.69 -4.18 -46.23
N ARG A 61 6.27 -3.14 -45.60
CA ARG A 61 7.70 -2.82 -45.77
C ARG A 61 8.62 -3.88 -45.16
N THR A 62 8.26 -4.44 -43.99
CA THR A 62 9.00 -5.56 -43.39
C THR A 62 8.94 -6.82 -44.25
N ARG A 63 7.84 -7.07 -44.99
CA ARG A 63 7.75 -8.23 -45.90
C ARG A 63 8.60 -8.09 -47.16
N GLN A 64 8.71 -6.90 -47.75
CA GLN A 64 9.52 -6.69 -48.95
C GLN A 64 11.03 -6.74 -48.68
N GLU A 65 11.49 -6.21 -47.54
CA GLU A 65 12.91 -6.27 -47.17
C GLU A 65 13.32 -7.65 -46.59
N LEU A 66 12.36 -8.43 -46.05
CA LEU A 66 12.63 -9.80 -45.59
C LEU A 66 13.05 -10.74 -46.73
N GLN A 67 12.44 -10.65 -47.92
CA GLN A 67 12.68 -11.65 -48.97
C GLN A 67 14.10 -11.62 -49.55
N GLN A 68 14.73 -10.44 -49.61
CA GLN A 68 16.10 -10.30 -50.13
C GLN A 68 17.16 -10.56 -49.07
N THR A 69 16.86 -10.28 -47.80
CA THR A 69 17.85 -10.37 -46.70
C THR A 69 17.85 -11.74 -46.00
N ILE A 70 16.80 -12.56 -46.18
CA ILE A 70 16.67 -13.89 -45.55
C ILE A 70 17.71 -14.91 -46.04
N GLN A 71 18.26 -14.78 -47.26
CA GLN A 71 19.26 -15.75 -47.74
C GLN A 71 20.65 -15.52 -47.17
N GLU A 72 21.04 -14.28 -46.86
CA GLU A 72 22.36 -13.97 -46.31
C GLU A 72 22.40 -14.00 -44.76
N ILE A 73 21.27 -13.72 -44.08
CA ILE A 73 21.23 -13.60 -42.61
C ILE A 73 20.93 -14.93 -41.88
N LYS A 74 20.47 -15.97 -42.59
CA LYS A 74 20.11 -17.26 -41.97
C LYS A 74 21.28 -18.03 -41.36
N LEU A 75 22.52 -17.75 -41.77
CA LEU A 75 23.70 -18.45 -41.27
C LEU A 75 24.42 -17.74 -40.10
N SER A 76 24.19 -16.44 -39.87
CA SER A 76 24.92 -15.70 -38.82
C SER A 76 24.05 -15.23 -37.64
N VAL A 77 22.72 -15.25 -37.74
CA VAL A 77 21.83 -14.70 -36.69
C VAL A 77 21.12 -15.77 -35.85
N ALA A 78 21.02 -17.01 -36.35
CA ALA A 78 20.44 -18.12 -35.59
C ALA A 78 21.23 -18.44 -34.30
N GLU A 79 22.52 -18.11 -34.26
CA GLU A 79 23.40 -18.39 -33.13
C GLU A 79 23.54 -17.20 -32.16
N GLN A 80 23.40 -15.95 -32.63
CA GLN A 80 23.50 -14.74 -31.78
C GLN A 80 22.17 -14.22 -31.21
N VAL A 81 21.03 -14.37 -31.90
CA VAL A 81 19.73 -13.88 -31.40
C VAL A 81 19.08 -14.82 -30.38
N ARG A 82 19.40 -16.12 -30.41
CA ARG A 82 18.90 -17.08 -29.43
C ARG A 82 19.52 -16.88 -28.04
N SER A 83 20.73 -16.33 -27.94
CA SER A 83 21.36 -16.11 -26.63
C SER A 83 21.00 -14.77 -25.97
N GLU A 84 20.67 -13.73 -26.74
CA GLU A 84 20.41 -12.39 -26.18
C GLU A 84 18.91 -12.11 -25.94
N VAL A 85 18.01 -12.64 -26.77
CA VAL A 85 16.55 -12.54 -26.56
C VAL A 85 16.11 -13.43 -25.39
N ASP A 86 16.63 -14.65 -25.29
CA ASP A 86 16.35 -15.53 -24.14
C ASP A 86 16.90 -14.93 -22.84
N ARG A 87 18.05 -14.23 -22.88
CA ARG A 87 18.65 -13.64 -21.68
C ARG A 87 17.96 -12.36 -21.22
N GLN A 88 17.53 -11.47 -22.13
CA GLN A 88 16.85 -10.23 -21.75
C GLN A 88 15.37 -10.42 -21.42
N ILE A 89 14.69 -11.37 -22.07
CA ILE A 89 13.31 -11.73 -21.73
C ILE A 89 13.28 -12.55 -20.43
N ALA A 90 14.18 -13.52 -20.24
CA ALA A 90 14.27 -14.23 -18.95
C ALA A 90 14.60 -13.26 -17.81
N ALA A 91 15.57 -12.35 -17.98
CA ALA A 91 15.93 -11.41 -16.92
C ALA A 91 14.76 -10.48 -16.51
N LYS A 92 14.00 -9.93 -17.47
CA LYS A 92 12.84 -9.08 -17.14
C LYS A 92 11.63 -9.84 -16.64
N VAL A 93 11.39 -11.04 -17.15
CA VAL A 93 10.32 -11.92 -16.66
C VAL A 93 10.63 -12.42 -15.25
N ASP A 94 11.89 -12.77 -14.97
CA ASP A 94 12.34 -13.17 -13.63
C ASP A 94 12.29 -12.01 -12.64
N GLU A 95 12.60 -10.78 -13.07
CA GLU A 95 12.46 -9.57 -12.27
C GLU A 95 10.99 -9.30 -11.91
N GLU A 96 10.08 -9.32 -12.90
CA GLU A 96 8.65 -9.12 -12.68
C GLU A 96 8.01 -10.26 -11.87
N ILE A 97 8.38 -11.53 -12.14
CA ILE A 97 7.96 -12.68 -11.32
C ILE A 97 8.49 -12.52 -9.90
N GLY A 98 9.72 -12.02 -9.73
CA GLY A 98 10.31 -11.70 -8.44
C GLY A 98 9.48 -10.64 -7.69
N HIS A 99 9.09 -9.56 -8.35
CA HIS A 99 8.24 -8.53 -7.78
C HIS A 99 6.85 -9.04 -7.40
N VAL A 100 6.21 -9.82 -8.27
CA VAL A 100 4.91 -10.45 -7.97
C VAL A 100 5.05 -11.43 -6.81
N LYS A 101 6.09 -12.26 -6.79
CA LYS A 101 6.36 -13.21 -5.69
C LYS A 101 6.59 -12.48 -4.37
N ASN A 102 7.33 -11.38 -4.38
CA ASN A 102 7.58 -10.55 -3.19
C ASN A 102 6.29 -9.86 -2.71
N MET A 103 5.48 -9.36 -3.64
CA MET A 103 4.18 -8.74 -3.33
C MET A 103 3.20 -9.76 -2.74
N VAL A 104 3.04 -10.91 -3.40
CA VAL A 104 2.21 -12.02 -2.92
C VAL A 104 2.74 -12.55 -1.59
N GLY A 105 4.05 -12.67 -1.44
CA GLY A 105 4.70 -13.07 -0.18
C GLY A 105 4.40 -12.09 0.96
N ARG A 106 4.41 -10.79 0.70
CA ARG A 106 4.07 -9.76 1.69
C ARG A 106 2.59 -9.83 2.09
N GLU A 107 1.68 -9.97 1.14
CA GLU A 107 0.24 -10.10 1.46
C GLU A 107 -0.08 -11.43 2.15
N ALA A 108 0.59 -12.53 1.75
CA ALA A 108 0.48 -13.82 2.44
C ALA A 108 1.02 -13.78 3.86
N ALA A 109 2.10 -13.02 4.11
CA ALA A 109 2.62 -12.79 5.44
C ALA A 109 1.57 -12.08 6.32
N ILE A 110 0.89 -11.05 5.80
CA ILE A 110 -0.17 -10.33 6.54
C ILE A 110 -1.30 -11.28 6.94
N GLY A 111 -1.86 -12.03 5.98
CA GLY A 111 -3.02 -12.89 6.24
C GLY A 111 -2.75 -14.09 7.15
N ARG A 112 -1.48 -14.50 7.31
CA ARG A 112 -1.06 -15.65 8.14
C ARG A 112 -0.40 -15.22 9.46
N THR A 113 -0.34 -13.93 9.73
CA THR A 113 0.29 -13.40 10.94
C THR A 113 -0.78 -13.05 11.96
N THR A 114 -0.77 -13.80 13.06
CA THR A 114 -1.45 -13.45 14.30
C THR A 114 -0.74 -12.30 15.00
N VAL A 115 -1.48 -11.22 15.23
CA VAL A 115 -1.00 -9.99 15.87
C VAL A 115 -1.74 -9.82 17.19
N GLU A 116 -0.99 -9.81 18.29
CA GLU A 116 -1.52 -9.53 19.63
C GLU A 116 -1.36 -8.06 19.91
N TYR A 117 -2.48 -7.36 20.03
CA TYR A 117 -2.46 -5.95 20.42
C TYR A 117 -2.56 -5.87 21.94
N VAL A 118 -1.46 -5.43 22.56
CA VAL A 118 -1.27 -5.43 24.01
C VAL A 118 -1.84 -4.14 24.60
N PHE A 119 -2.98 -4.27 25.30
CA PHE A 119 -3.66 -3.18 26.00
C PHE A 119 -3.19 -3.11 27.44
N VAL A 120 -2.56 -1.99 27.82
CA VAL A 120 -1.97 -1.79 29.15
C VAL A 120 -2.98 -1.23 30.16
N ASP A 121 -3.86 -0.33 29.71
CA ASP A 121 -4.79 0.42 30.57
C ASP A 121 -6.13 0.69 29.85
N GLY A 122 -6.46 -0.15 28.87
CA GLY A 122 -7.64 0.02 28.03
C GLY A 122 -8.77 -0.94 28.42
N GLN A 123 -10.01 -0.50 28.24
CA GLN A 123 -11.12 -1.46 28.16
C GLN A 123 -11.02 -2.19 26.80
N PRO A 124 -10.92 -3.53 26.77
CA PRO A 124 -10.81 -4.30 25.51
C PRO A 124 -11.99 -4.04 24.57
N GLU A 125 -13.13 -3.62 25.09
CA GLU A 125 -14.35 -3.35 24.32
C GLU A 125 -14.21 -2.09 23.43
N GLN A 126 -13.30 -1.17 23.77
CA GLN A 126 -13.03 0.04 23.00
C GLN A 126 -11.65 -0.03 22.33
N HIS A 127 -11.58 -0.79 21.24
CA HIS A 127 -10.36 -0.89 20.45
C HIS A 127 -9.93 0.48 19.86
N PRO A 128 -8.64 0.86 19.98
CA PRO A 128 -8.11 2.06 19.37
C PRO A 128 -8.18 1.96 17.85
N ILE A 129 -8.08 3.11 17.18
CA ILE A 129 -8.16 3.17 15.72
C ILE A 129 -7.02 2.38 15.07
N GLU A 130 -5.85 2.35 15.68
CA GLU A 130 -4.68 1.56 15.29
C GLU A 130 -5.02 0.05 15.17
N TYR A 131 -5.67 -0.52 16.19
CA TYR A 131 -6.14 -1.90 16.16
C TYR A 131 -7.10 -2.16 14.99
N LYS A 132 -8.07 -1.25 14.79
CA LYS A 132 -9.06 -1.37 13.71
C LYS A 132 -8.40 -1.30 12.33
N LEU A 133 -7.38 -0.46 12.17
CA LEU A 133 -6.63 -0.33 10.93
C LEU A 133 -5.80 -1.59 10.63
N LEU A 134 -5.14 -2.17 11.63
CA LEU A 134 -4.43 -3.44 11.47
C LEU A 134 -5.40 -4.58 11.10
N LYS A 135 -6.56 -4.65 11.77
CA LYS A 135 -7.62 -5.60 11.42
C LYS A 135 -8.10 -5.42 9.97
N ALA A 136 -8.37 -4.18 9.57
CA ALA A 136 -8.82 -3.86 8.21
C ALA A 136 -7.73 -4.16 7.15
N ARG A 137 -6.45 -4.12 7.52
CA ARG A 137 -5.34 -4.49 6.63
C ARG A 137 -5.26 -5.99 6.33
N GLY A 138 -5.93 -6.83 7.13
CA GLY A 138 -6.02 -8.28 6.95
C GLY A 138 -5.24 -9.10 7.98
N PHE A 139 -4.69 -8.48 9.03
CA PHE A 139 -4.04 -9.21 10.11
C PHE A 139 -5.05 -10.01 10.94
N GLN A 140 -4.62 -11.17 11.44
CA GLN A 140 -5.38 -11.96 12.40
C GLN A 140 -5.20 -11.34 13.79
N MET A 141 -6.07 -10.38 14.12
CA MET A 141 -5.96 -9.64 15.37
C MET A 141 -6.51 -10.44 16.55
N ALA A 142 -5.72 -10.48 17.63
CA ALA A 142 -6.13 -10.97 18.93
C ALA A 142 -5.93 -9.84 19.97
N PRO A 143 -6.99 -9.41 20.68
CA PRO A 143 -6.84 -8.42 21.72
C PRO A 143 -6.22 -9.08 22.96
N PHE A 144 -5.10 -8.52 23.44
CA PHE A 144 -4.42 -9.00 24.63
C PHE A 144 -4.43 -7.92 25.71
N ASN A 145 -5.31 -8.07 26.70
CA ASN A 145 -5.19 -7.25 27.90
C ASN A 145 -3.96 -7.71 28.66
N TYR A 146 -3.04 -6.77 28.84
CA TYR A 146 -1.82 -7.01 29.58
C TYR A 146 -2.16 -7.35 31.03
N ASP A 147 -1.80 -8.57 31.41
CA ASP A 147 -1.84 -9.05 32.78
C ASP A 147 -0.47 -9.65 33.10
N PRO A 148 0.22 -9.17 34.14
CA PRO A 148 1.54 -9.65 34.47
C PRO A 148 1.58 -11.15 34.81
N ASN A 149 0.47 -11.75 35.22
CA ASN A 149 0.41 -13.15 35.62
C ASN A 149 -0.12 -14.07 34.52
N ARG A 150 -0.64 -13.49 33.42
CA ARG A 150 -1.23 -14.26 32.33
C ARG A 150 -0.12 -14.80 31.40
N PRO A 151 -0.17 -16.09 31.03
CA PRO A 151 0.68 -16.62 29.97
C PRO A 151 0.45 -15.88 28.66
N TRP A 152 1.54 -15.54 27.98
CA TRP A 152 1.45 -14.86 26.70
C TRP A 152 1.05 -15.86 25.62
N PRO A 153 0.14 -15.48 24.71
CA PRO A 153 -0.31 -16.35 23.62
C PRO A 153 0.84 -16.61 22.63
N ASP A 154 0.71 -17.71 21.88
CA ASP A 154 1.68 -18.07 20.85
C ASP A 154 1.40 -17.29 19.56
N SER A 155 1.88 -16.05 19.53
CA SER A 155 1.61 -15.11 18.46
C SER A 155 2.88 -14.60 17.81
N HIS A 156 2.76 -14.23 16.54
CA HIS A 156 3.89 -13.90 15.69
C HIS A 156 4.41 -12.48 15.94
N VAL A 157 3.48 -11.55 16.19
CA VAL A 157 3.78 -10.15 16.41
C VAL A 157 3.02 -9.66 17.63
N PHE A 158 3.71 -8.95 18.52
CA PHE A 158 3.13 -8.30 19.68
C PHE A 158 3.23 -6.80 19.50
N VAL A 159 2.10 -6.09 19.56
CA VAL A 159 2.05 -4.63 19.47
C VAL A 159 1.85 -4.07 20.87
N LEU A 160 2.90 -3.48 21.44
CA LEU A 160 2.84 -2.82 22.73
C LEU A 160 2.48 -1.34 22.55
N ASP A 161 1.23 -0.98 22.85
CA ASP A 161 0.74 0.40 22.76
C ASP A 161 1.04 1.20 24.03
N LEU A 162 2.01 2.10 23.92
CA LEU A 162 2.45 3.02 24.99
C LEU A 162 2.03 4.47 24.70
N VAL A 163 1.21 4.69 23.68
CA VAL A 163 0.70 6.02 23.31
C VAL A 163 -0.53 6.37 24.15
N THR A 164 -1.13 5.41 24.84
CA THR A 164 -2.21 5.66 25.80
C THR A 164 -1.80 6.71 26.84
N PRO A 165 -2.59 7.79 27.03
CA PRO A 165 -2.17 9.00 27.75
C PRO A 165 -2.03 8.84 29.28
N THR A 166 -2.26 7.65 29.83
CA THR A 166 -2.28 7.40 31.28
C THR A 166 -0.96 6.89 31.86
N LEU A 167 0.00 6.49 31.01
CA LEU A 167 1.27 5.89 31.48
C LEU A 167 2.37 6.94 31.68
N SER A 168 2.97 6.94 32.87
CA SER A 168 4.18 7.73 33.14
C SER A 168 5.37 7.20 32.31
N PRO A 169 6.37 8.04 32.00
CA PRO A 169 7.58 7.59 31.30
C PRO A 169 8.26 6.38 31.96
N GLU A 170 8.40 6.39 33.29
CA GLU A 170 9.03 5.32 34.06
C GLU A 170 8.24 4.01 33.93
N ARG A 171 6.90 4.10 33.89
CA ARG A 171 6.06 2.91 33.69
C ARG A 171 6.19 2.36 32.28
N LYS A 172 6.36 3.21 31.26
CA LYS A 172 6.60 2.76 29.87
C LYS A 172 7.90 1.99 29.77
N GLU A 173 8.99 2.52 30.35
CA GLU A 173 10.29 1.84 30.39
C GLU A 173 10.19 0.47 31.09
N ALA A 174 9.60 0.45 32.29
CA ALA A 174 9.42 -0.78 33.06
C ALA A 174 8.60 -1.83 32.30
N LEU A 175 7.54 -1.40 31.62
CA LEU A 175 6.68 -2.30 30.87
C LEU A 175 7.38 -2.89 29.64
N VAL A 176 8.14 -2.09 28.90
CA VAL A 176 8.93 -2.56 27.75
C VAL A 176 9.93 -3.61 28.20
N ALA A 177 10.68 -3.34 29.27
CA ALA A 177 11.63 -4.29 29.83
C ALA A 177 10.94 -5.58 30.29
N GLU A 178 9.77 -5.48 30.93
CA GLU A 178 9.03 -6.65 31.40
C GLU A 178 8.50 -7.52 30.27
N VAL A 179 7.94 -6.90 29.23
CA VAL A 179 7.44 -7.61 28.04
C VAL A 179 8.57 -8.35 27.33
N ALA A 180 9.70 -7.66 27.11
CA ALA A 180 10.85 -8.28 26.46
C ALA A 180 11.41 -9.45 27.28
N ARG A 181 11.53 -9.28 28.60
CA ARG A 181 11.92 -10.37 29.51
C ARG A 181 10.99 -11.57 29.40
N LYS A 182 9.68 -11.36 29.41
CA LYS A 182 8.70 -12.46 29.30
C LYS A 182 8.76 -13.21 27.98
N LEU A 183 8.86 -12.49 26.87
CA LEU A 183 8.99 -13.09 25.55
C LEU A 183 10.27 -13.92 25.44
N THR A 184 11.36 -13.43 26.06
CA THR A 184 12.65 -14.13 26.14
C THR A 184 12.58 -15.38 27.03
N GLU A 185 12.02 -15.27 28.24
CA GLU A 185 11.88 -16.38 29.20
C GLU A 185 11.06 -17.54 28.62
N GLN A 186 10.04 -17.22 27.84
CA GLN A 186 9.19 -18.21 27.16
C GLN A 186 9.83 -18.76 25.87
N ARG A 187 11.03 -18.30 25.48
CA ARG A 187 11.73 -18.64 24.24
C ARG A 187 10.84 -18.49 23.00
N ARG A 188 10.04 -17.43 22.97
CA ARG A 188 9.12 -17.16 21.86
C ARG A 188 9.86 -16.45 20.74
N GLN A 189 9.67 -16.92 19.50
CA GLN A 189 10.22 -16.27 18.30
C GLN A 189 9.37 -15.08 17.81
N GLY A 190 8.50 -14.54 18.66
CA GLY A 190 7.64 -13.42 18.30
C GLY A 190 8.40 -12.11 18.24
N ILE A 191 7.89 -11.17 17.45
CA ILE A 191 8.51 -9.85 17.26
C ILE A 191 7.73 -8.80 18.03
N LEU A 192 8.43 -7.99 18.81
CA LEU A 192 7.84 -6.91 19.60
C LEU A 192 7.84 -5.59 18.81
N VAL A 193 6.66 -5.09 18.46
CA VAL A 193 6.47 -3.74 17.94
C VAL A 193 6.12 -2.81 19.09
N ILE A 194 6.98 -1.85 19.37
CA ILE A 194 6.82 -0.89 20.47
C ILE A 194 6.27 0.41 19.88
N TYR A 195 5.00 0.70 20.15
CA TYR A 195 4.33 1.93 19.71
C TYR A 195 4.41 3.00 20.80
N VAL A 196 5.28 3.99 20.62
CA VAL A 196 5.59 4.99 21.65
C VAL A 196 5.93 6.35 21.06
N LYS A 197 5.38 7.41 21.68
CA LYS A 197 5.83 8.78 21.39
C LYS A 197 7.04 9.11 22.26
N GLY A 198 8.22 9.11 21.66
CA GLY A 198 9.47 9.48 22.34
C GLY A 198 10.53 8.39 22.24
N ARG A 199 11.54 8.49 23.11
CA ARG A 199 12.58 7.47 23.26
C ARG A 199 12.19 6.51 24.38
N ILE A 200 12.62 5.27 24.24
CA ILE A 200 12.53 4.22 25.26
C ILE A 200 13.92 3.64 25.37
N GLU A 201 14.56 3.82 26.52
CA GLU A 201 15.92 3.38 26.79
C GLU A 201 15.97 1.89 27.16
N ALA A 202 14.87 1.31 27.62
CA ALA A 202 14.76 -0.10 27.97
C ALA A 202 15.17 -1.06 26.83
N VAL A 203 15.07 -0.62 25.56
CA VAL A 203 15.48 -1.43 24.40
C VAL A 203 16.98 -1.70 24.37
N TYR A 204 17.81 -0.86 25.00
CA TYR A 204 19.26 -1.09 25.08
C TYR A 204 19.62 -2.24 26.02
N GLY A 205 18.69 -2.68 26.86
CA GLY A 205 18.86 -3.84 27.74
C GLY A 205 18.36 -5.15 27.13
N PHE A 206 17.92 -5.15 25.86
CA PHE A 206 17.42 -6.37 25.22
C PHE A 206 18.57 -7.34 24.87
N PRO A 207 18.32 -8.65 24.89
CA PRO A 207 19.23 -9.65 24.33
C PRO A 207 19.57 -9.35 22.86
N GLU A 208 20.78 -9.72 22.40
CA GLU A 208 21.23 -9.46 21.02
C GLU A 208 20.34 -10.13 19.95
N ASP A 209 19.71 -11.26 20.30
CA ASP A 209 18.82 -12.03 19.43
C ASP A 209 17.34 -11.62 19.55
N PHE A 210 17.03 -10.59 20.34
CA PHE A 210 15.66 -10.15 20.55
C PHE A 210 15.15 -9.28 19.39
N ASN A 211 14.09 -9.75 18.73
CA ASN A 211 13.51 -9.06 17.57
C ASN A 211 12.49 -7.99 18.00
N TYR A 212 12.77 -6.73 17.68
CA TYR A 212 11.85 -5.63 17.96
C TYR A 212 11.87 -4.54 16.88
N ILE A 213 10.78 -3.77 16.79
CA ILE A 213 10.66 -2.60 15.91
C ILE A 213 10.02 -1.45 16.68
N LEU A 214 10.57 -0.25 16.56
CA LEU A 214 10.01 0.97 17.15
C LEU A 214 9.08 1.68 16.16
N SER A 215 7.94 2.16 16.67
CA SER A 215 7.04 3.05 15.93
C SER A 215 6.62 4.23 16.80
N ASN A 216 6.64 5.43 16.23
CA ASN A 216 6.30 6.67 16.91
C ASN A 216 5.05 7.37 16.39
N MET A 217 4.45 6.88 15.30
CA MET A 217 3.29 7.46 14.65
C MET A 217 2.39 6.35 14.10
N ARG A 218 1.09 6.59 14.08
CA ARG A 218 0.10 5.64 13.53
C ARG A 218 0.46 5.13 12.12
N GLY A 219 0.92 6.03 11.24
CA GLY A 219 1.31 5.65 9.89
C GLY A 219 2.50 4.68 9.87
N THR A 220 3.51 4.92 10.71
CA THR A 220 4.68 4.05 10.82
C THR A 220 4.38 2.75 11.58
N LEU A 221 3.34 2.73 12.42
CA LEU A 221 2.93 1.53 13.16
C LEU A 221 2.47 0.43 12.20
N ILE A 222 1.63 0.77 11.22
CA ILE A 222 1.15 -0.21 10.25
C ILE A 222 2.33 -0.79 9.46
N GLY A 223 3.26 0.06 9.02
CA GLY A 223 4.50 -0.36 8.36
C GLY A 223 5.32 -1.31 9.23
N ALA A 224 5.58 -0.91 10.49
CA ALA A 224 6.32 -1.73 11.45
C ALA A 224 5.69 -3.11 11.70
N VAL A 225 4.36 -3.19 11.76
CA VAL A 225 3.66 -4.49 11.92
C VAL A 225 3.76 -5.34 10.65
N VAL A 226 3.72 -4.73 9.46
CA VAL A 226 3.96 -5.44 8.19
C VAL A 226 5.38 -5.98 8.12
N ASP A 227 6.37 -5.18 8.47
CA ASP A 227 7.78 -5.59 8.49
C ASP A 227 8.00 -6.72 9.50
N ALA A 228 7.42 -6.59 10.71
CA ALA A 228 7.41 -7.65 11.71
C ALA A 228 6.76 -8.94 11.17
N ALA A 229 5.64 -8.85 10.48
CA ALA A 229 4.99 -10.02 9.89
C ALA A 229 5.89 -10.73 8.85
N GLN A 230 6.62 -9.98 8.03
CA GLN A 230 7.56 -10.54 7.05
C GLN A 230 8.76 -11.22 7.73
N ILE A 231 9.33 -10.59 8.75
CA ILE A 231 10.44 -11.16 9.52
C ILE A 231 9.96 -12.44 10.22
N ALA A 232 8.82 -12.40 10.90
CA ALA A 232 8.24 -13.56 11.58
C ALA A 232 7.95 -14.70 10.60
N HIS A 233 7.42 -14.39 9.40
CA HIS A 233 7.23 -15.38 8.35
C HIS A 233 8.55 -16.03 7.91
N SER A 234 9.61 -15.23 7.75
CA SER A 234 10.93 -15.69 7.31
C SER A 234 11.61 -16.58 8.36
N LEU A 235 11.55 -16.19 9.64
CA LEU A 235 12.10 -16.96 10.76
C LEU A 235 11.46 -18.35 10.86
N ARG A 236 10.14 -18.45 10.69
CA ARG A 236 9.44 -19.76 10.69
C ARG A 236 9.88 -20.65 9.54
N ASN A 237 10.08 -20.08 8.34
CA ASN A 237 10.49 -20.84 7.17
C ASN A 237 11.95 -21.34 7.28
N GLN A 238 12.78 -20.73 8.12
CA GLN A 238 14.14 -21.19 8.41
C GLN A 238 14.19 -22.26 9.52
N ALA A 239 13.16 -22.33 10.36
CA ALA A 239 13.06 -23.29 11.45
C ALA A 239 12.43 -24.64 11.04
N MET A 240 11.85 -24.72 9.84
CA MET A 240 11.30 -25.95 9.22
C MET A 240 12.34 -26.60 8.30
#